data_AF-A0A1F6TEH2-F1
#
_entry.id   AF-A0A1F6TEH2-F1
#
_cell.length_a   1.000
_cell.length_b   1.000
_cell.length_c   1.000
_cell.angle_alpha   90.00
_cell.angle_beta   90.00
_cell.angle_gamma   90.00
#
_symmetry.space_group_name_H-M   'P 1'
#
loop_
_entity.id
_entity.type
_entity.pdbx_description
1 polymer ?
#
loop_
_entity_poly.entity_id
_entity_poly.type
_entity_poly.pdbx_seq_one_letter_code
_entity_poly.pdbx_strand_id
1 'polypeptide(L)'
;MMSIKTVNALSHYTDWTIGHVHSGALGWVGMVSIGAMYYLIPRLFGRKIHSVRLIETHFWIATIGIVLYITSMWISGVMQGLMWRAVNPDGTLTYSFVESVQAMHPYYIVRFLGGAVFLSGMLVMAYNLWKTIAGAKPAEAAIPAPVH
;
A
#
# COMPACT_ATOMS: atom_id res chain seq x y z
N MET A 1 1.95 -16.78 -7.98
CA MET A 1 1.41 -17.94 -7.23
C MET A 1 -0.11 -18.05 -7.31
N MET A 2 -0.88 -17.00 -7.00
CA MET A 2 -2.36 -17.06 -7.00
C MET A 2 -3.03 -17.34 -8.35
N SER A 3 -2.27 -17.37 -9.45
CA SER A 3 -2.74 -17.81 -10.78
C SER A 3 -2.75 -19.33 -10.96
N ILE A 4 -2.13 -20.08 -10.04
CA ILE A 4 -2.15 -21.55 -10.03
C ILE A 4 -3.49 -22.02 -9.47
N LYS A 5 -4.20 -22.90 -10.18
CA LYS A 5 -5.58 -23.32 -9.85
C LYS A 5 -5.77 -23.73 -8.38
N THR A 6 -4.87 -24.52 -7.83
CA THR A 6 -4.96 -25.01 -6.45
C THR A 6 -4.80 -23.90 -5.41
N VAL A 7 -3.94 -22.91 -5.69
CA VAL A 7 -3.79 -21.71 -4.84
C VAL A 7 -5.00 -20.80 -5.01
N ASN A 8 -5.46 -20.63 -6.25
CA ASN A 8 -6.62 -19.81 -6.57
C ASN A 8 -7.90 -20.31 -5.91
N ALA A 9 -8.06 -21.63 -5.81
CA ALA A 9 -9.19 -22.27 -5.12
C ALA A 9 -9.27 -21.90 -3.62
N LEU A 10 -8.18 -21.39 -3.02
CA LEU A 10 -8.17 -20.84 -1.67
C LEU A 10 -8.23 -19.31 -1.67
N SER A 11 -7.52 -18.64 -2.58
CA SER A 11 -7.40 -17.18 -2.56
C SER A 11 -8.57 -16.43 -3.20
N HIS A 12 -9.31 -17.06 -4.12
CA HIS A 12 -10.38 -16.40 -4.87
C HIS A 12 -11.53 -16.01 -3.94
N TYR A 13 -12.10 -14.82 -4.16
CA TYR A 13 -13.10 -14.17 -3.30
C TYR A 13 -12.68 -13.85 -1.86
N THR A 14 -11.47 -14.22 -1.44
CA THR A 14 -10.95 -13.86 -0.12
C THR A 14 -10.19 -12.54 -0.15
N ASP A 15 -9.97 -11.99 1.04
CA ASP A 15 -9.14 -10.82 1.29
C ASP A 15 -7.67 -10.99 0.84
N TRP A 16 -7.22 -12.22 0.55
CA TRP A 16 -5.89 -12.45 0.01
C TRP A 16 -5.70 -11.71 -1.32
N THR A 17 -6.75 -11.64 -2.14
CA THR A 17 -6.70 -10.86 -3.39
C THR A 17 -6.49 -9.36 -3.09
N ILE A 18 -7.13 -8.83 -2.06
CA ILE A 18 -6.99 -7.44 -1.64
C ILE A 18 -5.58 -7.19 -1.09
N GLY A 19 -5.03 -8.14 -0.32
CA GLY A 19 -3.64 -8.10 0.15
C GLY A 19 -2.63 -8.10 -1.01
N HIS A 20 -2.83 -8.92 -2.04
CA HIS A 20 -2.01 -8.94 -3.24
C HIS A 20 -2.07 -7.59 -3.99
N VAL A 21 -3.27 -7.05 -4.20
CA VAL A 21 -3.46 -5.76 -4.86
C VAL A 21 -2.73 -4.66 -4.11
N HIS A 22 -2.90 -4.55 -2.78
CA HIS A 22 -2.25 -3.48 -2.02
C HIS A 22 -0.75 -3.69 -1.82
N SER A 23 -0.26 -4.93 -1.88
CA SER A 23 1.19 -5.21 -1.98
C SER A 23 1.78 -4.54 -3.22
N GLY A 24 1.12 -4.66 -4.37
CA GLY A 24 1.53 -4.00 -5.61
C GLY A 24 1.22 -2.50 -5.63
N ALA A 25 0.02 -2.10 -5.25
CA ALA A 25 -0.43 -0.71 -5.34
C ALA A 25 0.33 0.20 -4.36
N LEU A 26 0.42 -0.18 -3.09
CA LEU A 26 1.10 0.63 -2.08
C LEU A 26 2.62 0.34 -2.08
N GLY A 27 2.99 -0.93 -1.97
CA GLY A 27 4.38 -1.36 -1.82
C GLY A 27 5.26 -1.15 -3.07
N TRP A 28 4.66 -1.20 -4.27
CA TRP A 28 5.38 -0.98 -5.52
C TRP A 28 5.03 0.36 -6.16
N VAL A 29 3.81 0.51 -6.70
CA VAL A 29 3.40 1.70 -7.48
C VAL A 29 3.49 2.98 -6.64
N GLY A 30 2.98 2.94 -5.42
CA GLY A 30 3.04 4.05 -4.47
C GLY A 30 4.48 4.43 -4.16
N MET A 31 5.28 3.50 -3.66
CA MET A 31 6.66 3.76 -3.24
C MET A 31 7.54 4.29 -4.38
N VAL A 32 7.48 3.71 -5.59
CA VAL A 32 8.27 4.19 -6.73
C VAL A 32 7.84 5.59 -7.16
N SER A 33 6.53 5.87 -7.19
CA SER A 33 6.00 7.18 -7.56
C SER A 33 6.37 8.25 -6.53
N ILE A 34 6.31 7.92 -5.24
CA ILE A 34 6.74 8.78 -4.13
C ILE A 34 8.23 9.13 -4.26
N GLY A 35 9.08 8.12 -4.48
CA GLY A 35 10.52 8.33 -4.68
C GLY A 35 10.81 9.22 -5.90
N ALA A 36 10.13 8.94 -7.02
CA ALA A 36 10.26 9.75 -8.25
C ALA A 36 9.83 11.20 -8.01
N MET A 37 8.74 11.44 -7.29
CA MET A 37 8.28 12.78 -6.93
C MET A 37 9.28 13.52 -6.03
N TYR A 38 9.83 12.87 -5.00
CA TYR A 38 10.86 13.47 -4.15
C TYR A 38 12.14 13.82 -4.92
N TYR A 39 12.45 13.06 -5.97
CA TYR A 39 13.59 13.32 -6.84
C TYR A 39 13.32 14.46 -7.83
N LEU A 40 12.16 14.44 -8.49
CA LEU A 40 11.86 15.30 -9.63
C LEU A 40 11.39 16.70 -9.20
N ILE A 41 10.47 16.78 -8.23
CA ILE A 41 9.80 18.03 -7.88
C ILE A 41 10.81 19.12 -7.47
N PRO A 42 11.78 18.88 -6.56
CA PRO A 42 12.75 19.91 -6.20
C PRO A 42 13.54 20.42 -7.41
N ARG A 43 13.91 19.52 -8.35
CA ARG A 43 14.67 19.87 -9.56
C ARG A 43 13.87 20.73 -10.54
N LEU A 44 12.59 20.45 -10.71
CA LEU A 44 11.70 21.26 -11.57
C LEU A 44 11.59 22.72 -11.08
N PHE A 45 11.89 22.98 -9.81
CA PHE A 45 11.91 24.32 -9.23
C PHE A 45 13.32 24.82 -8.90
N GLY A 46 14.38 24.09 -9.28
CA GLY A 46 15.77 24.46 -9.00
C GLY A 46 16.08 24.53 -7.49
N ARG A 47 15.35 23.77 -6.68
CA ARG A 47 15.46 23.76 -5.21
C ARG A 47 16.07 22.46 -4.71
N LYS A 48 16.65 22.54 -3.51
CA LYS A 48 16.90 21.37 -2.66
C LYS A 48 15.62 21.07 -1.86
N ILE A 49 15.38 19.80 -1.56
CA ILE A 49 14.24 19.40 -0.73
C ILE A 49 14.28 20.11 0.63
N HIS A 50 13.11 20.48 1.15
CA HIS A 50 13.00 21.15 2.44
C HIS A 50 13.57 20.33 3.61
N SER A 51 13.25 19.03 3.70
CA SER A 51 13.78 18.15 4.76
C SER A 51 13.95 16.72 4.28
N VAL A 52 15.18 16.19 4.40
CA VAL A 52 15.48 14.77 4.15
C VAL A 52 14.95 13.88 5.27
N ARG A 53 14.98 14.35 6.52
CA ARG A 53 14.42 13.62 7.67
C ARG A 53 12.92 13.34 7.51
N LEU A 54 12.16 14.27 6.92
CA LEU A 54 10.75 14.04 6.63
C LEU A 54 10.52 12.99 5.53
N ILE A 55 11.47 12.82 4.60
CA ILE A 55 11.43 11.71 3.63
C ILE A 55 11.63 10.38 4.37
N GLU A 56 12.62 10.31 5.26
CA GLU A 56 12.87 9.10 6.07
C GLU A 56 11.68 8.76 6.97
N THR A 57 11.08 9.76 7.63
CA THR A 57 9.86 9.57 8.42
C THR A 57 8.70 9.08 7.54
N HIS A 58 8.48 9.69 6.38
CA HIS A 58 7.46 9.21 5.44
C HIS A 58 7.72 7.77 5.00
N PHE A 59 8.97 7.41 4.67
CA PHE A 59 9.34 6.05 4.31
C PHE A 59 8.94 5.04 5.39
N TRP A 60 9.27 5.31 6.65
CA TRP A 60 8.93 4.39 7.75
C TRP A 60 7.43 4.32 8.01
N ILE A 61 6.73 5.45 8.01
CA ILE A 61 5.27 5.50 8.16
C ILE A 61 4.60 4.69 7.05
N ALA A 62 4.97 4.93 5.79
CA ALA A 62 4.43 4.22 4.64
C ALA A 62 4.72 2.71 4.75
N THR A 63 5.96 2.33 5.06
CA THR A 63 6.38 0.93 5.18
C THR A 63 5.61 0.19 6.27
N ILE A 64 5.47 0.78 7.46
CA ILE A 64 4.70 0.20 8.57
C ILE A 64 3.22 0.05 8.17
N GLY A 65 2.63 1.08 7.56
CA GLY A 65 1.25 1.03 7.07
C GLY A 65 1.02 -0.08 6.06
N ILE A 66 1.95 -0.24 5.10
CA ILE A 66 1.93 -1.31 4.10
C ILE A 66 2.01 -2.69 4.75
N VAL A 67 2.98 -2.91 5.64
CA VAL A 67 3.17 -4.21 6.31
C VAL A 67 1.94 -4.60 7.13
N LEU A 68 1.35 -3.66 7.88
CA LEU A 68 0.11 -3.88 8.63
C LEU A 68 -1.05 -4.26 7.69
N TYR A 69 -1.18 -3.55 6.57
CA TYR A 69 -2.24 -3.83 5.59
C TYR A 69 -2.07 -5.23 4.99
N ILE A 70 -0.89 -5.56 4.46
CA ILE A 70 -0.66 -6.83 3.78
C ILE A 70 -0.81 -8.00 4.76
N THR A 71 -0.24 -7.89 5.95
CA THR A 71 -0.28 -8.96 6.95
C THR A 71 -1.72 -9.26 7.38
N SER A 72 -2.53 -8.22 7.62
CA SER A 72 -3.94 -8.43 8.00
C SER A 72 -4.74 -9.11 6.88
N MET A 73 -4.52 -8.75 5.62
CA MET A 73 -5.20 -9.35 4.46
C MET A 73 -4.73 -10.77 4.12
N TRP A 74 -3.48 -11.11 4.40
CA TRP A 74 -3.02 -12.50 4.28
C TRP A 74 -3.66 -13.39 5.34
N ILE A 75 -3.67 -12.95 6.60
CA ILE A 75 -4.28 -13.73 7.67
C ILE A 75 -5.78 -13.87 7.42
N SER A 76 -6.48 -12.77 7.12
CA SER A 76 -7.92 -12.80 6.86
C SER A 76 -8.25 -13.63 5.61
N GLY A 77 -7.49 -13.47 4.53
CA GLY A 77 -7.72 -14.19 3.29
C GLY A 77 -7.53 -15.70 3.41
N VAL A 78 -6.46 -16.15 4.07
CA VAL A 78 -6.22 -17.57 4.34
C VAL A 78 -7.30 -18.11 5.28
N MET A 79 -7.66 -17.37 6.33
CA MET A 79 -8.70 -17.79 7.27
C MET A 79 -10.06 -17.92 6.61
N GLN A 80 -10.49 -16.96 5.78
CA GLN A 80 -11.72 -17.06 4.97
C GLN A 80 -11.71 -18.31 4.09
N GLY A 81 -10.66 -18.50 3.30
CA GLY A 81 -10.57 -19.64 2.39
C GLY A 81 -10.61 -20.98 3.13
N LEU A 82 -9.97 -21.09 4.30
CA LEU A 82 -10.00 -22.29 5.13
C LEU A 82 -11.37 -22.50 5.78
N MET A 83 -12.00 -21.46 6.32
CA MET A 83 -13.33 -21.55 6.93
C MET A 83 -14.41 -21.94 5.92
N TRP A 84 -14.40 -21.35 4.73
CA TRP A 84 -15.41 -21.63 3.69
C TRP A 84 -15.33 -23.03 3.11
N ARG A 85 -14.17 -23.68 3.23
CA ARG A 85 -13.96 -25.07 2.76
C ARG A 85 -13.86 -26.08 3.89
N ALA A 86 -14.05 -25.66 5.14
CA ALA A 86 -13.99 -26.54 6.29
C ALA A 86 -15.22 -27.45 6.30
N VAL A 87 -14.96 -28.75 6.39
CA VAL A 87 -15.98 -29.80 6.37
C VAL A 87 -15.72 -30.72 7.56
N ASN A 88 -16.79 -31.05 8.28
CA ASN A 88 -16.77 -31.98 9.40
C ASN A 88 -16.60 -33.43 8.91
N PRO A 89 -16.25 -34.39 9.80
CA PRO A 89 -16.12 -35.80 9.41
C PRO A 89 -17.39 -36.41 8.80
N ASP A 90 -18.56 -35.83 9.06
CA ASP A 90 -19.86 -36.26 8.51
C ASP A 90 -20.21 -35.59 7.16
N GLY A 91 -19.33 -34.75 6.61
CA GLY A 91 -19.53 -34.07 5.32
C GLY A 91 -20.28 -32.74 5.42
N THR A 92 -20.74 -32.32 6.60
CA THR A 92 -21.38 -31.01 6.79
C THR A 92 -20.37 -29.87 6.82
N LEU A 93 -20.78 -28.65 6.44
CA LEU A 93 -19.92 -27.46 6.53
C LEU A 93 -19.68 -27.10 8.00
N THR A 94 -18.42 -26.89 8.38
CA THR A 94 -18.03 -26.61 9.77
C THR A 94 -18.46 -25.21 10.23
N TYR A 95 -18.40 -24.22 9.34
CA TYR A 95 -18.71 -22.83 9.65
C TYR A 95 -19.82 -22.29 8.76
N SER A 96 -20.69 -21.49 9.35
CA SER A 96 -21.57 -20.57 8.62
C SER A 96 -20.77 -19.42 8.00
N PHE A 97 -21.34 -18.80 6.96
CA PHE A 97 -20.71 -17.63 6.36
C PHE A 97 -20.58 -16.47 7.36
N VAL A 98 -21.57 -16.26 8.23
CA VAL A 98 -21.56 -15.17 9.22
C VAL A 98 -20.42 -15.31 10.22
N GLU A 99 -20.11 -16.54 10.66
CA GLU A 99 -18.96 -16.79 11.55
C GLU A 99 -17.64 -16.39 10.88
N SER A 100 -17.50 -16.68 9.58
CA SER A 100 -16.30 -16.24 8.83
C SER A 100 -16.20 -14.71 8.77
N VAL A 101 -17.31 -13.99 8.60
CA VAL A 101 -17.33 -12.52 8.58
C VAL A 101 -16.97 -11.95 9.95
N GLN A 102 -17.50 -12.53 11.03
CA GLN A 102 -17.19 -12.12 12.40
C GLN A 102 -15.71 -12.35 12.71
N ALA A 103 -15.14 -13.48 12.30
CA ALA A 103 -13.73 -13.78 12.47
C ALA A 103 -12.82 -12.78 11.72
N MET A 104 -13.31 -12.16 10.64
CA MET A 104 -12.52 -11.18 9.88
C MET A 104 -12.48 -9.78 10.47
N HIS A 105 -13.42 -9.46 11.38
CA HIS A 105 -13.59 -8.11 11.89
C HIS A 105 -12.29 -7.48 12.47
N PRO A 106 -11.48 -8.17 13.27
CA PRO A 106 -10.22 -7.61 13.77
C PRO A 106 -9.26 -7.22 12.64
N TYR A 107 -9.20 -7.99 11.56
CA TYR A 107 -8.31 -7.72 10.43
C TYR A 107 -8.80 -6.54 9.59
N TYR A 108 -10.11 -6.28 9.53
CA TYR A 108 -10.64 -5.06 8.91
C TYR A 108 -10.22 -3.80 9.66
N ILE A 109 -10.15 -3.86 11.00
CA ILE A 109 -9.63 -2.76 11.82
C ILE A 109 -8.14 -2.57 11.53
N VAL A 110 -7.34 -3.63 11.56
CA VAL A 110 -5.89 -3.53 11.28
C VAL A 110 -5.64 -3.00 9.87
N ARG A 111 -6.41 -3.44 8.88
CA ARG A 111 -6.37 -2.91 7.51
C ARG A 111 -6.62 -1.41 7.47
N PHE A 112 -7.70 -0.96 8.12
CA PHE A 112 -8.05 0.45 8.19
C PHE A 112 -6.93 1.27 8.84
N LEU A 113 -6.39 0.79 9.96
CA LEU A 113 -5.27 1.44 10.65
C LEU A 113 -4.01 1.48 9.77
N GLY A 114 -3.64 0.39 9.10
CA GLY A 114 -2.52 0.35 8.17
C GLY A 114 -2.67 1.35 7.02
N GLY A 115 -3.87 1.43 6.44
CA GLY A 115 -4.20 2.43 5.42
C GLY A 115 -4.15 3.86 5.93
N ALA A 116 -4.66 4.12 7.14
CA ALA A 116 -4.62 5.44 7.77
C ALA A 116 -3.19 5.88 8.09
N VAL A 117 -2.34 4.96 8.57
CA VAL A 117 -0.91 5.20 8.78
C VAL A 117 -0.25 5.56 7.46
N PHE A 118 -0.47 4.80 6.38
CA PHE A 118 0.07 5.14 5.06
C PHE A 118 -0.40 6.52 4.58
N LEU A 119 -1.69 6.83 4.73
CA LEU A 119 -2.26 8.13 4.36
C LEU A 119 -1.63 9.29 5.14
N SER A 120 -1.33 9.09 6.44
CA SER A 120 -0.63 10.09 7.23
C SER A 120 0.78 10.39 6.67
N GLY A 121 1.45 9.38 6.12
CA GLY A 121 2.71 9.54 5.38
C GLY A 121 2.56 10.44 4.15
N MET A 122 1.45 10.30 3.41
CA MET A 122 1.14 11.18 2.27
C MET A 122 0.93 12.63 2.70
N LEU A 123 0.39 12.89 3.90
CA LEU A 123 0.29 14.24 4.44
C LEU A 123 1.67 14.81 4.78
N VAL A 124 2.58 14.00 5.33
CA VAL A 124 3.98 14.39 5.56
C VAL A 124 4.67 14.74 4.24
N MET A 125 4.44 13.95 3.20
CA MET A 125 4.94 14.23 1.86
C MET A 125 4.40 15.54 1.29
N ALA A 126 3.09 15.73 1.34
CA ALA A 126 2.43 16.94 0.85
C ALA A 126 3.01 18.18 1.55
N TYR A 127 3.17 18.13 2.87
CA TYR A 127 3.79 19.20 3.63
C TYR A 127 5.24 19.48 3.20
N ASN A 128 6.08 18.44 3.12
CA ASN A 128 7.50 18.59 2.78
C ASN A 128 7.69 19.16 1.36
N LEU A 129 6.91 18.66 0.39
CA LEU A 129 6.93 19.16 -0.98
C LEU A 129 6.38 20.58 -1.08
N TRP A 130 5.26 20.87 -0.41
CA TRP A 130 4.70 22.23 -0.37
C TRP A 130 5.72 23.23 0.18
N LYS A 131 6.37 22.92 1.30
CA LYS A 131 7.45 23.76 1.86
C LYS A 131 8.66 23.90 0.92
N THR A 132 8.91 22.92 0.06
CA THR A 132 10.00 22.96 -0.92
C THR A 132 9.69 23.93 -2.07
N ILE A 133 8.45 23.96 -2.54
CA ILE A 133 8.04 24.75 -3.73
C ILE A 133 7.34 26.07 -3.40
N ALA A 134 6.96 26.31 -2.14
CA ALA A 134 6.29 27.53 -1.72
C ALA A 134 7.14 28.77 -2.06
N GLY A 135 6.58 29.67 -2.87
CA GLY A 135 7.27 30.88 -3.35
C GLY A 135 8.38 30.63 -4.37
N ALA A 136 8.54 29.40 -4.88
CA ALA A 136 9.47 29.09 -5.94
C ALA A 136 8.89 29.39 -7.32
N LYS A 137 9.71 29.90 -8.22
CA LYS A 137 9.42 29.93 -9.66
C LYS A 137 9.92 28.62 -10.27
N PRO A 138 9.25 28.07 -11.30
CA PRO A 138 9.78 26.94 -12.06
C PRO A 138 11.21 27.24 -12.52
N ALA A 139 12.08 26.23 -12.50
CA ALA A 139 13.43 26.38 -13.03
C ALA A 139 13.36 26.61 -14.54
N GLU A 140 14.12 27.58 -15.04
CA GLU A 140 14.35 27.71 -16.47
C GLU A 140 15.21 26.52 -16.93
N ALA A 141 14.61 25.64 -17.73
CA ALA A 141 15.33 24.55 -18.35
C ALA A 141 16.16 25.12 -19.51
N ALA A 142 17.49 24.94 -19.47
CA ALA A 142 18.34 25.22 -20.61
C ALA A 142 17.92 24.28 -21.76
N ILE A 143 17.35 24.84 -22.83
CA ILE A 143 17.03 24.09 -24.04
C ILE A 143 18.37 23.72 -24.69
N PRO A 144 18.72 22.42 -24.80
CA PRO A 144 19.94 22.04 -25.47
C PRO A 144 19.89 22.53 -26.93
N ALA A 145 20.94 23.22 -27.37
CA ALA A 145 21.04 23.60 -28.78
C ALA A 145 21.02 22.31 -29.65
N PRO A 146 20.38 22.33 -30.83
CA PRO A 146 20.41 21.21 -31.74
C PRO A 146 21.88 20.85 -32.05
N VAL A 147 22.21 19.57 -32.00
CA VAL A 147 23.51 19.09 -32.45
C VAL A 147 23.51 19.21 -33.98
N HIS A 148 24.31 20.15 -34.50
CA HIS A 148 24.53 20.35 -35.93
C HIS A 148 25.33 19.21 -36.53
#